data_AF-A0A7H4MDM3-F1
#
_entry.id   AF-A0A7H4MDM3-F1
#
_cell.length_a   1.000
_cell.length_b   1.000
_cell.length_c   1.000
_cell.angle_alpha   90.00
_cell.angle_beta   90.00
_cell.angle_gamma   90.00
#
_symmetry.space_group_name_H-M   'P 1'
#
loop_
_entity.id
_entity.type
_entity.pdbx_description
1 polymer ?
#
loop_
_entity_poly.entity_id
_entity_poly.type
_entity_poly.pdbx_seq_one_letter_code
_entity_poly.pdbx_strand_id
1 'polypeptide(L)'
;MNCIPPQPEFLPGLRALCDEFGALLIIDEVMTGFRVALAGAQAYYGVEPDLTCLGKIIGGGMPVGAFGGRREVMDALAPTGPVYQAGTLSGNPIAMAAGFACLSEVAQPGVHEP
;
A
#
# COMPACT_ATOMS: atom_id res chain seq x y z
N MET A 1 -19.82 -10.89 -9.32
CA MET A 1 -18.56 -10.65 -8.58
C MET A 1 -17.93 -9.42 -9.21
N ASN A 2 -17.75 -8.32 -8.47
CA ASN A 2 -17.27 -7.03 -9.02
C ASN A 2 -15.74 -6.89 -8.99
N CYS A 3 -15.01 -8.01 -8.88
CA CYS A 3 -13.55 -8.03 -8.91
C CYS A 3 -13.10 -8.30 -10.34
N ILE A 4 -12.28 -7.40 -10.90
CA ILE A 4 -11.73 -7.52 -12.25
C ILE A 4 -10.21 -7.62 -12.12
N PRO A 5 -9.62 -8.81 -12.32
CA PRO A 5 -8.17 -8.97 -12.36
C PRO A 5 -7.57 -8.17 -13.52
N PRO A 6 -6.37 -7.59 -13.37
CA PRO A 6 -5.67 -6.96 -14.47
C PRO A 6 -5.27 -8.01 -15.51
N GLN A 7 -5.22 -7.60 -16.78
CA GLN A 7 -4.56 -8.41 -17.80
C GLN A 7 -3.04 -8.48 -17.50
N PRO A 8 -2.35 -9.58 -17.85
CA PRO A 8 -0.94 -9.79 -17.50
C PRO A 8 0.00 -8.63 -17.89
N GLU A 9 -0.27 -8.00 -19.03
CA GLU A 9 0.52 -6.91 -19.60
C GLU A 9 0.14 -5.52 -19.08
N PHE A 10 -0.99 -5.38 -18.39
CA PHE A 10 -1.51 -4.06 -18.00
C PHE A 10 -0.62 -3.37 -16.96
N LEU A 11 -0.31 -4.05 -15.84
CA LEU A 11 0.53 -3.47 -14.78
C LEU A 11 1.99 -3.26 -15.23
N PRO A 12 2.64 -4.20 -15.94
CA PRO A 12 3.96 -3.95 -16.54
C PRO A 12 3.95 -2.80 -17.55
N GLY A 13 2.90 -2.68 -18.36
CA GLY A 13 2.73 -1.58 -19.31
C GLY A 13 2.63 -0.22 -18.61
N LEU A 14 1.86 -0.13 -17.52
CA LEU A 14 1.79 1.09 -16.70
C LEU A 14 3.16 1.44 -16.10
N ARG A 15 3.89 0.45 -15.56
CA ARG A 15 5.24 0.66 -15.02
C ARG A 15 6.18 1.23 -16.07
N ALA A 16 6.21 0.63 -17.26
CA ALA A 16 7.06 1.08 -18.37
C ALA A 16 6.74 2.52 -18.80
N LEU A 17 5.45 2.86 -18.92
CA LEU A 17 5.02 4.23 -19.25
C LEU A 17 5.40 5.23 -18.15
N CYS A 18 5.21 4.87 -16.88
CA CYS A 18 5.62 5.73 -15.77
C CYS A 18 7.13 6.01 -15.79
N ASP A 19 7.95 5.00 -16.10
CA ASP A 19 9.40 5.15 -16.22
C ASP A 19 9.78 6.02 -17.44
N GLU A 20 9.13 5.82 -18.58
CA GLU A 20 9.37 6.60 -19.80
C GLU A 20 9.07 8.09 -19.61
N PHE A 21 7.96 8.41 -18.94
CA PHE A 21 7.49 9.79 -18.80
C PHE A 21 7.89 10.45 -17.47
N GLY A 22 8.60 9.73 -16.59
CA GLY A 22 8.96 10.22 -15.25
C GLY A 22 7.75 10.45 -14.33
N ALA A 23 6.66 9.72 -14.56
CA ALA A 23 5.46 9.77 -13.72
C ALA A 23 5.60 8.77 -12.55
N LEU A 24 5.00 9.09 -11.41
CA LEU A 24 4.94 8.15 -10.29
C LEU A 24 3.84 7.11 -10.54
N LEU A 25 4.21 5.83 -10.50
CA LEU A 25 3.26 4.73 -10.43
C LEU A 25 2.79 4.57 -8.98
N ILE A 26 1.51 4.84 -8.75
CA ILE A 26 0.86 4.62 -7.45
C ILE A 26 -0.03 3.40 -7.56
N ILE A 27 0.21 2.38 -6.74
CA ILE A 27 -0.69 1.23 -6.62
C ILE A 27 -1.57 1.42 -5.38
N ASP A 28 -2.88 1.51 -5.60
CA ASP A 28 -3.87 1.51 -4.53
C ASP A 28 -4.13 0.09 -4.03
N GLU A 29 -3.51 -0.23 -2.90
CA GLU A 29 -3.63 -1.51 -2.22
C GLU A 29 -4.58 -1.44 -1.00
N VAL A 30 -5.50 -0.47 -0.95
CA VAL A 30 -6.48 -0.37 0.15
C VAL A 30 -7.37 -1.63 0.21
N MET A 31 -7.61 -2.32 -0.91
CA MET A 31 -8.30 -3.61 -0.93
C MET A 31 -7.37 -4.82 -0.92
N THR A 32 -6.28 -4.76 -1.69
CA THR A 32 -5.44 -5.92 -2.01
C THR A 32 -4.29 -6.12 -1.02
N GLY A 33 -3.81 -5.04 -0.40
CA GLY A 33 -2.67 -5.05 0.52
C GLY A 33 -2.94 -5.95 1.70
N PHE A 34 -2.00 -6.86 2.00
CA PHE A 34 -2.10 -7.90 3.02
C PHE A 34 -3.27 -8.90 2.83
N ARG A 35 -4.07 -8.76 1.77
CA ARG A 35 -5.22 -9.62 1.46
C ARG A 35 -4.87 -10.71 0.48
N VAL A 36 -4.24 -10.33 -0.64
CA VAL A 36 -3.94 -11.26 -1.74
C VAL A 36 -2.61 -11.98 -1.55
N ALA A 37 -1.68 -11.32 -0.85
CA ALA A 37 -0.41 -11.85 -0.39
C ALA A 37 0.07 -10.97 0.78
N LEU A 38 1.03 -11.47 1.58
CA LEU A 38 1.63 -10.68 2.66
C LEU A 38 2.22 -9.36 2.15
N ALA A 39 2.87 -9.38 0.98
CA ALA A 39 3.43 -8.21 0.33
C ALA A 39 2.48 -7.58 -0.73
N GLY A 40 1.17 -7.86 -0.64
CA GLY A 40 0.15 -7.25 -1.50
C GLY A 40 0.11 -7.75 -2.94
N ALA A 41 -0.73 -7.09 -3.74
CA ALA A 41 -0.85 -7.31 -5.18
C ALA A 41 0.43 -6.97 -5.92
N GLN A 42 1.21 -6.00 -5.45
CA GLN A 42 2.50 -5.66 -6.04
C GLN A 42 3.44 -6.89 -6.11
N ALA A 43 3.52 -7.68 -5.04
CA ALA A 43 4.30 -8.92 -5.04
C ALA A 43 3.61 -10.05 -5.82
N TYR A 44 2.29 -10.17 -5.70
CA TYR A 44 1.52 -11.19 -6.41
C TYR A 44 1.64 -11.06 -7.95
N TYR A 45 1.65 -9.83 -8.47
CA TYR A 45 1.78 -9.55 -9.90
C TYR A 45 3.21 -9.19 -10.33
N GLY A 46 4.18 -9.13 -9.41
CA GLY A 46 5.57 -8.84 -9.72
C GLY A 46 5.81 -7.43 -10.28
N VAL A 47 5.11 -6.41 -9.78
CA VAL A 47 5.24 -5.02 -10.20
C VAL A 47 5.65 -4.13 -9.02
N GLU A 48 6.64 -3.26 -9.23
CA GLU A 48 7.14 -2.34 -8.19
C GLU A 48 6.61 -0.92 -8.40
N PRO A 49 5.75 -0.40 -7.50
CA PRO A 49 5.28 0.97 -7.56
C PRO A 49 6.30 1.97 -7.00
N ASP A 50 6.11 3.24 -7.32
CA ASP A 50 6.80 4.35 -6.64
C ASP A 50 6.19 4.63 -5.26
N LEU A 51 4.85 4.51 -5.17
CA LEU A 51 4.07 4.65 -3.95
C LEU A 51 2.97 3.59 -3.87
N THR A 52 2.67 3.17 -2.65
CA THR A 52 1.57 2.25 -2.33
C THR A 52 0.62 2.93 -1.34
N CYS A 53 -0.68 2.92 -1.65
CA CYS A 53 -1.72 3.34 -0.72
C CYS A 53 -2.31 2.13 0.01
N LEU A 54 -2.54 2.25 1.30
CA LEU A 54 -3.02 1.17 2.17
C LEU A 54 -4.16 1.67 3.06
N GLY A 55 -5.00 0.73 3.48
CA GLY A 55 -6.10 0.97 4.41
C GLY A 55 -6.73 -0.36 4.80
N LYS A 56 -7.99 -0.32 5.26
CA LYS A 56 -8.76 -1.52 5.63
C LYS A 56 -8.02 -2.44 6.62
N ILE A 57 -7.37 -3.49 6.12
CA ILE A 57 -6.71 -4.52 6.94
C ILE A 57 -5.72 -3.91 7.92
N ILE A 58 -4.94 -2.91 7.49
CA ILE A 58 -3.87 -2.32 8.29
C ILE A 58 -4.35 -1.63 9.57
N GLY A 59 -5.66 -1.47 9.75
CA GLY A 59 -6.27 -0.82 10.92
C GLY A 59 -6.91 -1.78 11.89
N GLY A 60 -6.94 -3.08 11.58
CA GLY A 60 -7.59 -4.08 12.44
C GLY A 60 -9.06 -3.75 12.74
N GLY A 61 -9.76 -3.12 11.79
CA GLY A 61 -11.16 -2.67 11.96
C GLY A 61 -11.33 -1.22 12.42
N MET A 62 -10.25 -0.52 12.77
CA MET A 62 -10.25 0.90 13.13
C MET A 62 -10.04 1.82 11.92
N PRO A 63 -10.47 3.09 11.97
CA PRO A 63 -10.20 4.07 10.92
C PRO A 63 -8.69 4.26 10.69
N VAL A 64 -8.24 4.01 9.47
CA VAL A 64 -6.83 4.10 9.09
C VAL A 64 -6.68 4.36 7.60
N GLY A 65 -5.61 5.05 7.25
CA GLY A 65 -5.06 5.11 5.91
C GLY A 65 -3.55 5.32 6.02
N ALA A 66 -2.80 4.76 5.08
CA ALA A 66 -1.37 4.97 4.97
C ALA A 66 -0.98 5.08 3.50
N PHE A 67 0.10 5.80 3.23
CA PHE A 67 0.79 5.76 1.96
C PHE A 67 2.30 5.75 2.23
N GLY A 68 3.05 5.12 1.36
CA GLY A 68 4.50 5.00 1.49
C GLY A 68 5.13 4.47 0.21
N GLY A 69 6.44 4.53 0.10
CA GLY A 69 7.15 4.06 -1.08
C GLY A 69 8.59 4.55 -1.11
N ARG A 70 9.07 4.91 -2.31
CA ARG A 70 10.47 5.34 -2.51
C ARG A 70 10.83 6.51 -1.59
N ARG A 71 12.00 6.41 -0.95
CA ARG A 71 12.50 7.42 0.00
C ARG A 71 12.52 8.81 -0.61
N GLU A 72 13.06 8.94 -1.82
CA GLU A 72 13.16 10.21 -2.56
C GLU A 72 11.81 10.89 -2.78
N VAL A 73 10.71 10.12 -2.87
CA VAL A 73 9.35 10.65 -2.95
C VAL A 73 8.82 11.02 -1.56
N MET A 74 9.04 10.16 -0.56
CA MET A 74 8.56 10.39 0.81
C MET A 74 9.28 11.55 1.52
N ASP A 75 10.53 11.84 1.15
CA ASP A 75 11.29 12.99 1.67
C ASP A 75 10.69 14.34 1.23
N ALA A 76 9.75 14.34 0.27
CA ALA A 76 8.99 15.54 -0.09
C ALA A 76 7.98 15.96 0.99
N LEU A 77 7.62 15.07 1.93
CA LEU A 77 6.67 15.37 2.99
C LEU A 77 7.27 16.26 4.07
N ALA A 78 6.48 17.20 4.58
CA ALA A 78 6.83 17.98 5.76
C ALA A 78 7.04 17.06 6.99
N PRO A 79 8.01 17.35 7.87
CA PRO A 79 8.85 18.56 7.90
C PRO A 79 10.10 18.49 7.01
N THR A 80 10.39 17.37 6.36
CA THR A 80 11.59 17.18 5.52
C THR A 80 11.52 17.98 4.23
N GLY A 81 10.37 17.94 3.56
CA GLY A 81 10.11 18.61 2.30
C GLY A 81 8.89 19.54 2.34
N PRO A 82 8.53 20.13 1.20
CA PRO A 82 7.53 21.19 1.12
C PRO A 82 6.08 20.69 1.10
N VAL A 83 5.84 19.38 0.95
CA VAL A 83 4.49 18.82 0.81
C VAL A 83 3.86 18.67 2.20
N TYR A 84 2.90 19.53 2.52
CA TYR A 84 2.21 19.48 3.80
C TYR A 84 1.37 18.20 3.94
N GLN A 85 1.59 17.47 5.02
CA GLN A 85 0.77 16.35 5.45
C GLN A 85 0.57 16.46 6.96
N ALA A 86 -0.68 16.47 7.40
CA ALA A 86 -1.04 16.45 8.80
C ALA A 86 -2.42 15.80 8.99
N GLY A 87 -2.70 15.35 10.20
CA GLY A 87 -4.01 14.87 10.58
C GLY A 87 -4.10 14.64 12.09
N THR A 88 -5.16 15.16 12.73
CA THR A 88 -5.36 15.07 14.18
C THR A 88 -5.34 13.63 14.69
N LEU A 89 -5.84 12.69 13.88
CA LEU A 89 -5.95 11.27 14.22
C LEU A 89 -4.91 10.40 13.50
N SER A 90 -3.98 11.02 12.76
CA SER A 90 -2.87 10.30 12.11
C SER A 90 -2.02 9.64 13.19
N GLY A 91 -1.81 8.32 13.07
CA GLY A 91 -1.06 7.55 14.06
C GLY A 91 -1.77 7.39 15.42
N ASN A 92 -3.10 7.50 15.48
CA ASN A 92 -3.82 7.35 16.75
C ASN A 92 -3.53 5.99 17.41
N PRO A 93 -3.27 5.95 18.74
CA PRO A 93 -2.78 4.73 19.41
C PRO A 93 -3.70 3.51 19.28
N ILE A 94 -5.02 3.71 19.23
CA ILE A 94 -5.99 2.61 19.14
C ILE A 94 -5.90 1.93 17.77
N ALA A 95 -5.91 2.70 16.69
CA ALA A 95 -5.76 2.13 15.34
C ALA A 95 -4.39 1.50 15.14
N MET A 96 -3.32 2.08 15.70
CA MET A 96 -1.98 1.50 15.61
C MET A 96 -1.86 0.18 16.37
N ALA A 97 -2.43 0.09 17.57
CA ALA A 97 -2.45 -1.16 18.35
C ALA A 97 -3.28 -2.26 17.65
N ALA A 98 -4.49 -1.92 17.19
CA ALA A 98 -5.35 -2.86 16.47
C ALA A 98 -4.73 -3.31 15.15
N GLY A 99 -4.16 -2.38 14.38
CA GLY A 99 -3.46 -2.65 13.13
C GLY A 99 -2.24 -3.54 13.33
N PHE A 100 -1.40 -3.24 14.32
CA PHE A 100 -0.22 -4.05 14.65
C PHE A 100 -0.60 -5.48 15.03
N ALA A 101 -1.60 -5.66 15.90
CA ALA A 101 -2.09 -6.98 16.27
C ALA A 101 -2.62 -7.75 15.05
N CYS A 102 -3.45 -7.09 14.22
CA CYS A 102 -3.99 -7.69 13.01
C CYS A 102 -2.89 -8.12 12.03
N LEU A 103 -1.92 -7.25 11.74
CA LEU A 103 -0.82 -7.57 10.83
C LEU A 103 0.11 -8.65 11.39
N SER A 104 0.28 -8.74 12.71
CA SER A 104 1.05 -9.81 13.35
C SER A 104 0.43 -11.19 13.14
N GLU A 105 -0.91 -11.27 13.18
CA GLU A 105 -1.64 -12.50 12.84
C GLU A 105 -1.62 -12.78 11.34
N VAL A 106 -1.79 -11.74 10.50
CA VAL A 106 -1.75 -11.89 9.04
C VAL A 106 -0.36 -12.31 8.53
N ALA A 107 0.71 -11.95 9.26
CA ALA A 107 2.07 -12.32 8.92
C ALA A 107 2.45 -13.76 9.33
N GLN A 108 1.56 -14.50 10.01
CA GLN A 108 1.83 -15.89 10.33
C GLN A 108 1.97 -16.75 9.06
N PRO A 109 2.86 -17.76 9.06
CA PRO A 109 2.96 -18.71 7.96
C PRO A 109 1.62 -19.39 7.66
N GLY A 110 1.36 -19.71 6.39
CA GLY A 110 0.14 -20.41 5.97
C GLY A 110 -1.12 -19.53 5.84
N VAL A 111 -1.10 -18.25 6.23
CA VAL A 111 -2.29 -17.38 6.13
C VAL A 111 -2.70 -17.08 4.69
N HIS A 112 -1.72 -16.94 3.79
CA HIS A 112 -1.95 -16.67 2.36
C HIS A 112 -1.76 -17.91 1.48
N GLU A 113 -1.54 -19.08 2.08
CA GLU A 113 -1.46 -20.34 1.36
C GLU A 113 -2.90 -20.87 1.07
N PRO A 114 -3.16 -21.41 -0.13
CA PRO A 114 -4.47 -21.92 -0.51
C PRO A 114 -4.89 -23.21 0.22
#